data_AF-A0AA50FHZ7-F1
#
_entry.id   AF-A0AA50FHZ7-F1
#
_cell.length_a   1.000
_cell.length_b   1.000
_cell.length_c   1.000
_cell.angle_alpha   90.00
_cell.angle_beta   90.00
_cell.angle_gamma   90.00
#
_symmetry.space_group_name_H-M   'P 1'
#
loop_
_entity.id
_entity.type
_entity.pdbx_description
1 polymer ?
#
loop_
_entity_poly.entity_id
_entity_poly.type
_entity_poly.pdbx_seq_one_letter_code
_entity_poly.pdbx_strand_id
1 'polypeptide(L)'
;VKGKVVIDAFRLINPNMMVLGQEPRQTTSNLGHLQKPSVQALIHGLNRHYYSISINYRKNELEQKMLLNLHKKSWMDGLTLADYKEHCLINETTVTDMLELAKNYNKALEDEEKMTPEQLAIKNVGKQDPKRHLEEKVDILMANNIVQSLGAMLDTMV
;
A
#
# COMPACT_ATOMS: atom_id res chain seq x y z
N VAL A 1 3.43 -6.58 7.16
CA VAL A 1 3.18 -5.13 6.99
C VAL A 1 4.08 -4.61 5.87
N LYS A 2 3.52 -4.27 4.70
CA LYS A 2 4.29 -3.64 3.63
C LYS A 2 4.42 -2.15 3.98
N GLY A 3 5.64 -1.65 4.18
CA GLY A 3 5.85 -0.24 4.55
C GLY A 3 7.19 0.03 5.22
N LYS A 4 7.33 1.24 5.78
CA LYS A 4 8.53 1.66 6.51
C LYS A 4 8.65 0.85 7.80
N VAL A 5 9.69 0.03 7.92
CA VAL A 5 10.08 -0.61 9.17
C VAL A 5 10.87 0.41 9.99
N VAL A 6 10.30 0.84 11.11
CA VAL A 6 10.96 1.76 12.04
C VAL A 6 11.77 0.94 13.03
N ILE A 7 13.09 1.04 12.93
CA ILE A 7 14.06 0.44 13.84
C ILE A 7 15.15 1.46 14.11
N ASP A 8 15.60 1.54 15.35
CA ASP A 8 16.68 2.42 15.79
C ASP A 8 17.55 1.66 16.79
N ALA A 9 18.83 2.03 16.87
CA ALA A 9 19.78 1.44 17.79
C ALA A 9 20.41 2.55 18.62
N PHE A 10 20.45 2.37 19.95
CA PHE A 10 20.95 3.39 20.86
C PHE A 10 22.16 2.88 21.64
N ARG A 11 23.07 3.81 21.98
CA ARG A 11 24.17 3.56 22.93
C ARG A 11 24.19 4.63 24.00
N LEU A 12 24.39 4.20 25.25
CA LEU A 12 24.56 5.09 26.40
C LEU A 12 25.83 5.94 26.28
N ILE A 13 25.73 7.20 26.72
CA ILE A 13 26.85 8.14 26.82
C ILE A 13 27.48 8.01 28.21
N ASN A 14 28.81 8.06 28.28
CA ASN A 14 29.50 8.14 29.57
C ASN A 14 29.25 9.54 30.20
N PRO A 15 28.68 9.63 31.41
CA PRO A 15 28.38 10.93 32.04
C PRO A 15 29.59 11.85 32.18
N ASN A 16 30.80 11.29 32.36
CA ASN A 16 32.03 12.07 32.50
C ASN A 16 32.38 12.83 31.21
N MET A 17 32.06 12.27 30.04
CA MET A 17 32.30 12.94 28.74
C MET A 17 31.38 14.13 28.53
N MET A 18 30.16 14.07 29.06
CA MET A 18 29.20 15.17 29.00
C MET A 18 29.67 16.37 29.84
N VAL A 19 30.26 16.13 31.01
CA VAL A 19 30.85 17.19 31.85
C VAL A 19 32.04 17.85 31.15
N LEU A 20 32.82 17.08 30.39
CA LEU A 20 33.96 17.56 29.62
C LEU A 20 33.58 18.25 28.30
N GLY A 21 32.29 18.27 27.94
CA GLY A 21 31.80 18.89 26.70
C GLY A 21 32.29 18.22 25.42
N GLN A 22 32.81 16.99 25.49
CA GLN A 22 33.31 16.25 24.34
C GLN A 22 32.16 15.51 23.65
N GLU A 23 32.06 15.62 22.32
CA GLU A 23 31.08 14.87 21.54
C GLU A 23 31.40 13.36 21.63
N PRO A 24 30.46 12.52 22.12
CA PRO A 24 30.70 11.10 22.32
C PRO A 24 30.75 10.29 21.01
N ARG A 25 30.42 10.91 19.87
CA ARG A 25 30.43 10.29 18.54
C ARG A 25 31.67 10.68 17.78
N GLN A 26 32.35 9.70 17.20
CA GLN A 26 33.40 9.92 16.22
C GLN A 26 32.83 9.71 14.81
N THR A 27 32.72 10.78 14.02
CA THR A 27 32.22 10.70 12.64
C THR A 27 33.41 10.52 11.69
N THR A 28 33.64 9.29 11.23
CA THR A 28 34.76 8.97 10.32
C THR A 28 34.34 8.89 8.85
N SER A 29 33.04 8.93 8.53
CA SER A 29 32.51 8.83 7.17
C SER A 29 31.33 9.77 6.93
N ASN A 30 31.15 10.20 5.68
CA ASN A 30 29.99 10.98 5.21
C ASN A 30 28.85 10.11 4.64
N LEU A 31 29.05 8.80 4.51
CA LEU A 31 27.99 7.85 4.16
C LEU A 31 27.29 7.34 5.43
N GLY A 32 26.00 7.64 5.57
CA GLY A 32 25.16 7.16 6.68
C GLY A 32 24.77 8.24 7.69
N HIS A 33 24.03 9.25 7.23
CA HIS A 33 23.53 10.33 8.09
C HIS A 33 22.54 9.82 9.14
N LEU A 34 22.67 10.33 10.36
CA LEU A 34 21.67 10.16 11.40
C LEU A 34 20.36 10.78 10.97
N GLN A 35 19.24 10.07 11.20
CA GLN A 35 17.93 10.64 10.95
C GLN A 35 17.67 11.80 11.91
N LYS A 36 16.93 12.81 11.45
CA LYS A 36 16.52 13.91 12.31
C LYS A 36 15.70 13.33 13.48
N PRO A 37 16.13 13.55 14.73
CA PRO A 37 15.45 12.96 15.88
C PRO A 37 14.05 13.54 16.04
N SER A 38 13.11 12.72 16.53
CA SER A 38 11.80 13.20 16.93
C SER A 38 11.88 14.01 18.23
N VAL A 39 10.95 14.95 18.43
CA VAL A 39 10.87 15.76 19.66
C VAL A 39 10.74 14.86 20.90
N GLN A 40 9.95 13.80 20.79
CA GLN A 40 9.78 12.82 21.85
C GLN A 40 11.10 12.12 22.21
N ALA A 41 11.91 11.72 21.22
CA ALA A 41 13.20 11.08 21.50
C ALA A 41 14.18 12.02 22.20
N LEU A 42 14.14 13.32 21.86
CA LEU A 42 14.95 14.35 22.53
C LEU A 42 14.53 14.53 24.00
N ILE A 43 13.22 14.57 24.28
CA ILE A 43 12.68 14.66 25.65
C ILE A 43 13.15 13.48 26.50
N HIS A 44 13.19 12.27 25.93
CA HIS A 44 13.65 11.07 26.63
C HIS A 44 15.18 10.97 26.77
N GLY A 45 15.94 11.99 26.36
CA GLY A 45 17.37 12.07 26.64
C GLY A 45 18.29 11.63 25.49
N LEU A 46 17.78 11.56 24.26
CA LEU A 46 18.64 11.41 23.08
C LEU A 46 19.61 12.60 22.97
N ASN A 47 20.88 12.33 22.64
CA ASN A 47 22.03 13.25 22.69
C ASN A 47 22.43 13.76 24.09
N ARG A 48 21.85 13.22 25.17
CA ARG A 48 22.23 13.54 26.55
C ARG A 48 22.63 12.31 27.36
N HIS A 49 21.76 11.31 27.40
CA HIS A 49 22.00 10.04 28.09
C HIS A 49 22.40 8.92 27.13
N TYR A 50 21.93 8.98 25.89
CA TYR A 50 22.26 8.04 24.84
C TYR A 50 22.27 8.73 23.48
N TYR A 51 22.90 8.12 22.49
CA TYR A 51 22.86 8.56 21.10
C TYR A 51 22.39 7.44 20.17
N SER A 52 21.81 7.81 19.03
CA SER A 52 21.38 6.87 17.97
C SER A 52 22.58 6.45 17.11
N ILE A 53 22.56 5.20 16.65
CA ILE A 53 23.52 4.59 15.73
C ILE A 53 22.82 4.36 14.39
N SER A 54 23.47 4.73 13.29
CA SER A 54 22.95 4.45 11.95
C SER A 54 22.96 2.94 11.68
N ILE A 55 21.78 2.41 11.34
CA ILE A 55 21.61 1.00 10.95
C ILE A 55 21.61 0.91 9.42
N ASN A 56 22.39 -0.02 8.88
CA ASN A 56 22.36 -0.39 7.48
C ASN A 56 22.00 -1.86 7.31
N TYR A 57 21.40 -2.20 6.17
CA TYR A 57 21.07 -3.58 5.82
C TYR A 57 22.08 -4.13 4.83
N ARG A 58 22.59 -5.32 5.11
CA ARG A 58 23.30 -6.13 4.12
C ARG A 58 22.28 -7.09 3.50
N LYS A 59 22.17 -7.07 2.17
CA LYS A 59 21.28 -7.96 1.42
C LYS A 59 22.12 -8.86 0.54
N ASN A 60 22.02 -10.17 0.74
CA ASN A 60 22.66 -11.13 -0.14
C ASN A 60 21.77 -11.42 -1.36
N GLU A 61 22.36 -11.69 -2.53
CA GLU A 61 21.61 -12.05 -3.74
C GLU A 61 20.77 -13.31 -3.54
N LEU A 62 21.32 -14.31 -2.85
CA LEU A 62 20.63 -15.58 -2.60
C LEU A 62 19.42 -15.39 -1.67
N GLU A 63 19.58 -14.60 -0.61
CA GLU A 63 18.49 -14.22 0.30
C GLU A 63 17.42 -13.42 -0.42
N GLN A 64 17.82 -12.48 -1.28
CA GLN A 64 16.89 -11.70 -2.06
C GLN A 64 16.09 -12.58 -3.04
N LYS A 65 16.74 -13.50 -3.74
CA LYS A 65 16.05 -14.46 -4.63
C LYS A 65 15.08 -15.35 -3.85
N MET A 66 15.51 -15.88 -2.71
CA MET A 66 14.66 -16.69 -1.83
C MET A 66 13.44 -15.91 -1.33
N LEU A 67 13.65 -14.72 -0.76
CA LEU A 67 12.58 -13.88 -0.21
C LEU A 67 11.62 -13.38 -1.29
N LEU A 68 12.15 -13.08 -2.49
CA LEU A 68 11.33 -12.70 -3.63
C LEU A 68 10.45 -13.85 -4.12
N ASN A 69 10.84 -15.12 -3.90
CA ASN A 69 10.05 -16.28 -4.25
C ASN A 69 8.99 -16.66 -3.20
N LEU A 70 9.08 -16.18 -1.96
CA LEU A 70 8.19 -16.58 -0.85
C LEU A 70 6.71 -16.22 -1.09
N HIS A 71 6.43 -15.13 -1.80
CA HIS A 71 5.07 -14.64 -2.09
C HIS A 71 4.75 -14.60 -3.59
N LYS A 72 5.56 -15.28 -4.42
CA LYS A 72 5.21 -15.40 -5.83
C LYS A 72 4.01 -16.34 -5.94
N LYS A 73 2.89 -15.81 -6.44
CA LYS A 73 1.84 -16.63 -7.02
C LYS A 73 2.45 -17.41 -8.18
N SER A 74 2.08 -18.68 -8.31
CA SER A 74 2.50 -19.45 -9.48
C SER A 74 1.90 -18.78 -10.71
N TRP A 75 2.63 -18.74 -11.82
CA TRP A 75 2.03 -18.30 -13.10
C TRP A 75 0.86 -19.21 -13.49
N MET A 76 0.89 -20.48 -13.03
CA MET A 76 -0.20 -21.45 -13.19
C MET A 76 -1.47 -21.03 -12.45
N ASP A 77 -1.37 -20.30 -11.33
CA ASP A 77 -2.55 -19.81 -10.59
C ASP A 77 -3.38 -18.84 -11.44
N GLY A 78 -2.77 -18.21 -12.46
CA GLY A 78 -3.47 -17.37 -13.43
C GLY A 78 -4.05 -18.13 -14.64
N LEU A 79 -3.73 -19.41 -14.77
CA LEU A 79 -4.22 -20.30 -15.82
C LEU A 79 -5.27 -21.29 -15.31
N THR A 80 -5.38 -21.48 -14.00
CA THR A 80 -6.45 -22.30 -13.43
C THR A 80 -7.80 -21.62 -13.66
N LEU A 81 -8.72 -22.35 -14.31
CA LEU A 81 -10.10 -21.93 -14.46
C LEU A 81 -10.84 -21.98 -13.11
N ALA A 82 -11.57 -20.92 -12.80
CA ALA A 82 -12.55 -20.95 -11.73
C ALA A 82 -13.76 -21.82 -12.12
N ASP A 83 -14.53 -22.30 -11.13
CA ASP A 83 -15.80 -22.97 -11.41
C ASP A 83 -16.73 -22.03 -12.18
N TYR A 84 -17.19 -22.46 -13.35
CA TYR A 84 -18.08 -21.69 -14.20
C TYR A 84 -19.37 -21.27 -13.49
N LYS A 85 -19.91 -22.11 -12.59
CA LYS A 85 -21.13 -21.76 -11.85
C LYS A 85 -20.88 -20.58 -10.91
N GLU A 86 -19.78 -20.62 -10.17
CA GLU A 86 -19.39 -19.55 -9.24
C GLU A 86 -19.03 -18.27 -10.01
N HIS A 87 -18.26 -18.39 -11.09
CA HIS A 87 -17.89 -17.26 -11.94
C HIS A 87 -19.10 -16.57 -12.58
N CYS A 88 -20.08 -17.33 -13.08
CA CYS A 88 -21.33 -16.78 -13.59
C CYS A 88 -22.14 -16.06 -12.50
N LEU A 89 -22.18 -16.61 -11.28
CA LEU A 89 -22.86 -15.98 -10.15
C LEU A 89 -22.18 -14.67 -9.72
N ILE A 90 -20.84 -14.63 -9.74
CA ILE A 90 -20.07 -13.40 -9.48
C ILE A 90 -20.35 -12.35 -10.57
N ASN A 91 -20.41 -12.75 -11.84
CA ASN A 91 -20.75 -11.85 -12.93
C ASN A 91 -22.17 -11.28 -12.78
N GLU A 92 -23.14 -12.13 -12.49
CA GLU A 92 -24.54 -11.71 -12.30
C GLU A 92 -24.64 -10.68 -11.16
N THR A 93 -24.08 -11.00 -9.99
CA THR A 93 -24.09 -10.10 -8.82
C THR A 93 -23.36 -8.78 -9.10
N THR A 94 -22.23 -8.83 -9.80
CA THR A 94 -21.48 -7.62 -10.17
C THR A 94 -22.27 -6.74 -11.14
N VAL A 95 -22.95 -7.33 -12.12
CA VAL A 95 -23.79 -6.59 -13.09
C VAL A 95 -25.04 -6.02 -12.42
N THR A 96 -25.65 -6.72 -11.46
CA THR A 96 -26.77 -6.18 -10.68
C THR A 96 -26.35 -4.99 -9.82
N ASP A 97 -25.17 -5.05 -9.18
CA ASP A 97 -24.60 -3.93 -8.43
C ASP A 97 -24.33 -2.73 -9.36
N MET A 98 -23.77 -3.00 -10.55
CA MET A 98 -23.52 -1.95 -11.56
C MET A 98 -24.82 -1.28 -12.02
N LEU A 99 -25.92 -2.03 -12.15
CA LEU A 99 -27.22 -1.45 -12.51
C LEU A 99 -27.72 -0.48 -11.43
N GLU A 100 -27.57 -0.84 -10.15
CA GLU A 100 -27.94 0.04 -9.03
C GLU A 100 -27.05 1.29 -9.00
N LEU A 101 -25.74 1.13 -9.17
CA LEU A 101 -24.80 2.24 -9.25
C LEU A 101 -25.08 3.16 -10.46
N ALA A 102 -25.48 2.61 -11.61
CA ALA A 102 -25.85 3.39 -12.79
C ALA A 102 -27.12 4.24 -12.55
N LYS A 103 -28.13 3.68 -11.86
CA LYS A 103 -29.31 4.44 -11.44
C LYS A 103 -28.93 5.58 -10.49
N ASN A 104 -28.06 5.29 -9.53
CA ASN A 104 -27.56 6.29 -8.58
C ASN A 104 -26.71 7.36 -9.26
N TYR A 105 -25.92 6.99 -10.28
CA TYR A 105 -25.14 7.92 -11.08
C TYR A 105 -26.04 8.87 -11.89
N ASN A 106 -27.08 8.34 -12.54
CA ASN A 106 -28.06 9.17 -13.27
C ASN A 106 -28.74 10.18 -12.33
N LYS A 107 -29.22 9.71 -11.16
CA LYS A 107 -29.79 10.59 -10.14
C LYS A 107 -28.78 11.62 -9.64
N ALA A 108 -27.52 11.21 -9.45
CA ALA A 108 -26.48 12.12 -9.03
C ALA A 108 -26.26 13.24 -10.06
N LEU A 109 -26.29 12.95 -11.36
CA LEU A 109 -26.18 13.95 -12.43
C LEU A 109 -27.36 14.93 -12.45
N GLU A 110 -28.60 14.44 -12.29
CA GLU A 110 -29.80 15.29 -12.20
C GLU A 110 -29.73 16.27 -11.02
N ASP A 111 -29.13 15.85 -9.91
CA ASP A 111 -28.91 16.70 -8.74
C ASP A 111 -27.76 17.71 -8.96
N GLU A 112 -26.76 17.38 -9.78
CA GLU A 112 -25.61 18.27 -10.07
C GLU A 112 -26.00 19.51 -10.86
N GLU A 113 -26.95 19.38 -11.80
CA GLU A 113 -27.45 20.52 -12.59
C GLU A 113 -28.06 21.63 -11.72
N LYS A 114 -28.47 21.31 -10.48
CA LYS A 114 -29.12 22.25 -9.56
C LYS A 114 -28.15 22.84 -8.51
N MET A 115 -26.89 22.38 -8.48
CA MET A 115 -25.92 22.71 -7.42
C MET A 115 -24.87 23.71 -7.86
N THR A 116 -24.34 24.49 -6.92
CA THR A 116 -23.22 25.41 -7.19
C THR A 116 -21.87 24.68 -7.16
N PRO A 117 -20.80 25.24 -7.77
CA PRO A 117 -19.47 24.60 -7.79
C PRO A 117 -18.89 24.29 -6.40
N GLU A 118 -19.16 25.14 -5.41
CA GLU A 118 -18.70 24.94 -4.03
C GLU A 118 -19.43 23.77 -3.34
N GLN A 119 -20.72 23.60 -3.64
CA GLN A 119 -21.51 22.48 -3.13
C GLN A 119 -21.10 21.16 -3.80
N LEU A 120 -20.76 21.19 -5.09
CA LEU A 120 -20.26 20.03 -5.82
C LEU A 120 -18.94 19.50 -5.24
N ALA A 121 -18.02 20.38 -4.83
CA ALA A 121 -16.73 20.00 -4.25
C ALA A 121 -16.88 19.20 -2.93
N ILE A 122 -17.96 19.41 -2.20
CA ILE A 122 -18.21 18.79 -0.88
C ILE A 122 -19.26 17.66 -0.97
N LYS A 123 -20.01 17.57 -2.08
CA LYS A 123 -21.14 16.65 -2.29
C LYS A 123 -20.82 15.19 -1.97
N ASN A 124 -19.63 14.73 -2.36
CA ASN A 124 -19.24 13.32 -2.27
C ASN A 124 -18.52 12.98 -0.94
N VAL A 125 -18.39 13.95 -0.02
CA VAL A 125 -17.78 13.70 1.29
C VAL A 125 -18.77 12.93 2.17
N GLY A 126 -18.40 11.70 2.56
CA GLY A 126 -19.22 10.83 3.42
C GLY A 126 -20.37 10.12 2.71
N LYS A 127 -20.46 10.22 1.38
CA LYS A 127 -21.41 9.49 0.53
C LYS A 127 -20.68 8.65 -0.50
N GLN A 128 -21.32 7.59 -0.98
CA GLN A 128 -20.77 6.78 -2.06
C GLN A 128 -20.74 7.60 -3.35
N ASP A 129 -19.57 7.71 -3.98
CA ASP A 129 -19.44 8.29 -5.33
C ASP A 129 -19.78 7.20 -6.37
N PRO A 130 -20.96 7.25 -7.01
CA PRO A 130 -21.40 6.18 -7.90
C PRO A 130 -20.53 6.05 -9.15
N LYS A 131 -19.91 7.13 -9.63
CA LYS A 131 -19.02 7.09 -10.80
C LYS A 131 -17.77 6.28 -10.49
N ARG A 132 -17.11 6.60 -9.36
CA ARG A 132 -15.88 5.92 -8.95
C ARG A 132 -16.11 4.42 -8.74
N HIS A 133 -17.24 4.06 -8.13
CA HIS A 133 -17.56 2.65 -7.88
C HIS A 133 -17.97 1.89 -9.15
N LEU A 134 -18.60 2.56 -10.14
CA LEU A 134 -18.84 1.95 -11.44
C LEU A 134 -17.53 1.60 -12.14
N GLU A 135 -16.56 2.51 -12.16
CA GLU A 135 -15.23 2.27 -12.74
C GLU A 135 -14.54 1.09 -12.04
N GLU A 136 -14.52 1.07 -10.70
CA GLU A 136 -13.94 -0.03 -9.92
C GLU A 136 -14.59 -1.40 -10.24
N LYS A 137 -15.93 -1.45 -10.37
CA LYS A 137 -16.66 -2.69 -10.70
C LYS A 137 -16.41 -3.16 -12.13
N VAL A 138 -16.33 -2.24 -13.09
CA VAL A 138 -15.99 -2.53 -14.49
C VAL A 138 -14.61 -3.15 -14.59
N ASP A 139 -13.60 -2.59 -13.90
CA ASP A 139 -12.24 -3.10 -13.93
C ASP A 139 -12.16 -4.54 -13.41
N ILE A 140 -12.83 -4.83 -12.29
CA ILE A 140 -12.91 -6.19 -11.72
C ILE A 140 -13.61 -7.14 -12.67
N LEU A 141 -14.75 -6.74 -13.23
CA LEU A 141 -15.54 -7.55 -14.15
C LEU A 141 -14.74 -7.90 -15.41
N MET A 142 -14.06 -6.91 -16.01
CA MET A 142 -13.23 -7.13 -17.19
C MET A 142 -12.04 -8.05 -16.88
N ALA A 143 -11.31 -7.77 -15.79
CA ALA A 143 -10.14 -8.56 -15.41
C ALA A 143 -10.49 -10.05 -15.23
N ASN A 144 -11.56 -10.35 -14.48
CA ASN A 144 -11.99 -11.73 -14.23
C ASN A 144 -12.42 -12.43 -15.53
N ASN A 145 -13.26 -11.78 -16.34
CA ASN A 145 -13.76 -12.38 -17.58
C ASN A 145 -12.68 -12.59 -18.63
N ILE A 146 -11.72 -11.67 -18.77
CA ILE A 146 -10.59 -11.81 -19.70
C ILE A 146 -9.71 -12.98 -19.29
N VAL A 147 -9.36 -13.09 -18.00
CA VAL A 147 -8.52 -14.19 -17.48
C VAL A 147 -9.23 -15.53 -17.65
N GLN A 148 -10.50 -15.63 -17.28
CA GLN A 148 -11.27 -16.88 -17.42
C GLN A 148 -11.42 -17.29 -18.90
N SER A 149 -11.69 -16.34 -19.79
CA SER A 149 -11.81 -16.62 -21.24
C SER A 149 -10.48 -17.07 -21.84
N LEU A 150 -9.38 -16.38 -21.50
CA LEU A 150 -8.05 -16.73 -21.98
C LEU A 150 -7.58 -18.08 -21.43
N GLY A 151 -7.83 -18.37 -20.15
CA GLY A 151 -7.53 -19.65 -19.53
C GLY A 151 -8.23 -20.79 -20.27
N ALA A 152 -9.52 -20.62 -20.59
CA ALA A 152 -10.29 -21.65 -21.28
C ALA A 152 -9.78 -21.90 -22.70
N MET A 153 -9.41 -20.84 -23.43
CA MET A 153 -8.82 -20.97 -24.76
C MET A 153 -7.47 -21.70 -24.72
N LEU A 154 -6.63 -21.39 -23.74
CA LEU A 154 -5.32 -22.04 -23.58
C LEU A 154 -5.45 -23.51 -23.20
N ASP A 155 -6.34 -23.86 -22.28
CA ASP A 155 -6.59 -25.24 -21.85
C ASP A 155 -7.09 -26.14 -23.00
N THR A 156 -7.68 -25.57 -24.05
CA THR A 156 -8.10 -26.35 -25.23
C THR A 156 -6.97 -26.61 -26.23
N MET A 157 -5.87 -25.83 -26.18
CA MET A 157 -4.74 -25.96 -27.12
C MET A 157 -3.57 -26.76 -26.55
N VAL A 158 -3.40 -26.77 -25.22
CA VAL A 158 -2.34 -27.49 -24.50
C VAL A 158 -2.83 -28.89 -24.10
#